data_AF-D8JVT6-F1
#
_entry.id   AF-D8JVT6-F1
#
_cell.length_a   1.000
_cell.length_b   1.000
_cell.length_c   1.000
_cell.angle_alpha   90.00
_cell.angle_beta   90.00
_cell.angle_gamma   90.00
#
_symmetry.space_group_name_H-M   'P 1'
#
loop_
_entity.id
_entity.type
_entity.pdbx_description
1 polymer ?
#
loop_
_entity_poly.entity_id
_entity_poly.type
_entity_poly.pdbx_seq_one_letter_code
_entity_poly.pdbx_strand_id
1 'polypeptide(L)'
;MSSDRIETMTPAEVFPLAQYLAEEMEARNWTCSDVAKRMQTPSGYSLDCFRIEILLAVQDEHLIIDDELIAGLARAFGVSNEFFRNLHQIWLDNPAARVAFRCPEGLFHD
;
A
#
# COMPACT_ATOMS: atom_id res chain seq x y z
N MET A 1 38.15 8.40 -31.78
CA MET A 1 37.78 7.45 -30.71
C MET A 1 36.67 8.11 -29.90
N SER A 2 35.42 7.83 -30.23
CA SER A 2 34.27 8.33 -29.47
C SER A 2 34.01 7.33 -28.36
N SER A 3 34.11 7.79 -27.11
CA SER A 3 33.82 6.97 -25.94
C SER A 3 32.30 6.85 -25.82
N ASP A 4 31.74 5.73 -26.26
CA ASP A 4 30.37 5.36 -25.94
C ASP A 4 30.24 5.29 -24.41
N ARG A 5 29.56 6.28 -23.82
CA ARG A 5 29.20 6.23 -22.42
C ARG A 5 28.09 5.19 -22.31
N ILE A 6 28.36 4.10 -21.60
CA ILE A 6 27.31 3.20 -21.14
C ILE A 6 26.50 4.00 -20.12
N GLU A 7 25.36 4.56 -20.53
CA GLU A 7 24.35 5.06 -19.60
C GLU A 7 23.85 3.85 -18.81
N THR A 8 24.32 3.72 -17.58
CA THR A 8 23.84 2.69 -16.66
C THR A 8 22.39 2.99 -16.34
N MET A 9 21.47 2.12 -16.77
CA MET A 9 20.06 2.20 -16.37
C MET A 9 19.97 2.07 -14.84
N THR A 10 19.47 3.11 -14.17
CA THR A 10 19.10 3.02 -12.75
C THR A 10 17.82 2.20 -12.65
N PRO A 11 17.77 1.12 -11.85
CA PRO A 11 16.54 0.38 -11.60
C PRO A 11 15.46 1.32 -11.04
N ALA A 12 14.20 1.10 -11.43
CA ALA A 12 13.08 1.87 -10.89
C ALA A 12 12.90 1.58 -9.40
N GLU A 13 12.58 2.63 -8.64
CA GLU A 13 12.19 2.51 -7.23
C GLU A 13 10.86 1.77 -7.10
N VAL A 14 10.73 0.97 -6.03
CA VAL A 14 9.52 0.20 -5.74
C VAL A 14 8.99 0.55 -4.35
N PHE A 15 7.73 0.98 -4.32
CA PHE A 15 7.10 1.49 -3.10
C PHE A 15 6.20 0.44 -2.45
N PRO A 16 6.10 0.40 -1.11
CA PRO A 16 5.18 -0.50 -0.43
C PRO A 16 3.72 -0.09 -0.69
N LEU A 17 2.81 -1.06 -0.61
CA LEU A 17 1.37 -0.79 -0.73
C LEU A 17 0.88 0.29 0.24
N ALA A 18 1.45 0.32 1.45
CA ALA A 18 1.16 1.33 2.46
C ALA A 18 1.31 2.78 1.94
N GLN A 19 2.29 3.03 1.07
CA GLN A 19 2.52 4.37 0.53
C GLN A 19 1.39 4.80 -0.41
N TYR A 20 1.01 3.94 -1.36
CA TYR A 20 -0.10 4.22 -2.25
C TYR A 20 -1.39 4.51 -1.47
N LEU A 21 -1.66 3.69 -0.44
CA LEU A 21 -2.85 3.88 0.40
C LEU A 21 -2.80 5.23 1.13
N ALA A 22 -1.66 5.58 1.73
CA ALA A 22 -1.50 6.84 2.45
C ALA A 22 -1.68 8.05 1.54
N GLU A 23 -1.05 8.06 0.37
CA GLU A 23 -1.18 9.15 -0.61
C GLU A 23 -2.63 9.33 -1.07
N GLU A 24 -3.32 8.21 -1.35
CA GLU A 24 -4.73 8.23 -1.75
C GLU A 24 -5.66 8.69 -0.62
N MET A 25 -5.35 8.35 0.63
CA MET A 25 -6.07 8.80 1.81
C MET A 25 -5.86 10.30 2.04
N GLU A 26 -4.63 10.79 1.98
CA GLU A 26 -4.32 12.22 2.10
C GLU A 26 -5.04 13.03 1.01
N ALA A 27 -4.99 12.58 -0.25
CA ALA A 27 -5.65 13.24 -1.37
C ALA A 27 -7.18 13.34 -1.20
N ARG A 28 -7.78 12.43 -0.43
CA ARG A 28 -9.22 12.38 -0.16
C ARG A 28 -9.61 12.94 1.21
N ASN A 29 -8.64 13.40 2.01
CA ASN A 29 -8.80 13.74 3.42
C ASN A 29 -9.48 12.60 4.21
N TRP A 30 -9.00 11.36 4.04
CA TRP A 30 -9.51 10.18 4.73
C TRP A 30 -8.58 9.73 5.85
N THR A 31 -9.18 9.20 6.91
CA THR A 31 -8.51 8.48 8.00
C THR A 31 -8.63 6.96 7.83
N CYS A 32 -7.95 6.16 8.67
CA CYS A 32 -8.15 4.70 8.69
C CYS A 32 -9.63 4.31 8.90
N SER A 33 -10.34 5.05 9.75
CA SER A 33 -11.78 4.90 10.01
C SER A 33 -12.63 5.10 8.76
N ASP A 34 -12.28 6.10 7.94
CA ASP A 34 -12.93 6.33 6.66
C ASP A 34 -12.77 5.16 5.70
N VAL A 35 -11.55 4.62 5.59
CA VAL A 35 -11.29 3.46 4.73
C VAL A 35 -12.06 2.25 5.26
N ALA A 36 -12.02 1.97 6.56
CA ALA A 36 -12.72 0.83 7.17
C ALA A 36 -14.24 0.88 6.93
N LYS A 37 -14.87 2.06 7.05
CA LYS A 37 -16.31 2.24 6.74
C LYS A 37 -16.65 1.88 5.29
N ARG A 38 -15.70 2.07 4.37
CA ARG A 38 -15.86 1.80 2.93
C ARG A 38 -15.48 0.37 2.55
N MET A 39 -14.62 -0.29 3.32
CA MET A 39 -14.23 -1.68 3.09
C MET A 39 -15.43 -2.63 3.22
N GLN A 40 -16.27 -2.45 4.25
CA GLN A 40 -17.46 -3.28 4.50
C GLN A 40 -17.16 -4.79 4.40
N THR A 41 -16.05 -5.26 4.97
CA THR A 41 -15.75 -6.70 4.95
C THR A 41 -16.70 -7.47 5.89
N PRO A 42 -16.88 -8.79 5.69
CA PRO A 42 -17.64 -9.63 6.62
C PRO A 42 -17.07 -9.61 8.05
N SER A 43 -15.77 -9.36 8.21
CA SER A 43 -15.09 -9.27 9.50
C SER A 43 -15.49 -8.05 10.33
N GLY A 44 -16.06 -7.03 9.70
CA GLY A 44 -16.62 -5.87 10.37
C GLY A 44 -15.61 -4.75 10.64
N TYR A 45 -16.18 -3.58 10.94
CA TYR A 45 -15.49 -2.30 11.02
C TYR A 45 -14.25 -2.28 11.92
N SER A 46 -14.33 -2.81 13.14
CA SER A 46 -13.20 -2.75 14.09
C SER A 46 -12.00 -3.56 13.60
N LEU A 47 -12.22 -4.71 12.96
CA LEU A 47 -11.12 -5.50 12.41
C LEU A 47 -10.56 -4.84 11.14
N ASP A 48 -11.42 -4.23 10.32
CA ASP A 48 -10.99 -3.47 9.15
C ASP A 48 -10.09 -2.29 9.55
N CYS A 49 -10.45 -1.50 10.56
CA CYS A 49 -9.58 -0.44 11.11
C CYS A 49 -8.22 -0.99 11.51
N PHE A 50 -8.20 -2.04 12.35
CA PHE A 50 -6.96 -2.65 12.83
C PHE A 50 -6.08 -3.15 11.67
N ARG A 51 -6.67 -3.80 10.66
CA ARG A 51 -5.94 -4.29 9.48
C ARG A 51 -5.29 -3.15 8.70
N ILE A 52 -6.00 -2.05 8.48
CA ILE A 52 -5.45 -0.87 7.78
C ILE A 52 -4.34 -0.24 8.61
N GLU A 53 -4.54 -0.05 9.92
CA GLU A 53 -3.54 0.53 10.81
C GLU A 53 -2.24 -0.31 10.81
N ILE A 54 -2.35 -1.63 10.90
CA ILE A 54 -1.19 -2.53 10.81
C ILE A 54 -0.54 -2.43 9.43
N LEU A 55 -1.32 -2.45 8.34
CA LEU A 55 -0.78 -2.33 6.99
C LEU A 55 -0.02 -1.02 6.76
N LEU A 56 -0.48 0.09 7.35
CA LEU A 56 0.18 1.39 7.25
C LEU A 56 1.38 1.52 8.20
N ALA A 57 1.33 0.92 9.38
CA ALA A 57 2.38 0.99 10.38
C ALA A 57 3.53 0.00 10.15
N VAL A 58 3.24 -1.16 9.55
CA VAL A 58 4.17 -2.28 9.42
C VAL A 58 4.47 -2.55 7.94
N GLN A 59 5.70 -2.26 7.53
CA GLN A 59 6.23 -2.58 6.21
C GLN A 59 7.14 -3.79 6.31
N ASP A 60 6.53 -4.96 6.46
CA ASP A 60 7.22 -6.24 6.60
C ASP A 60 6.80 -7.19 5.48
N GLU A 61 7.76 -7.88 4.87
CA GLU A 61 7.49 -8.84 3.78
C GLU A 61 6.80 -10.12 4.24
N HIS A 62 6.78 -10.38 5.55
CA HIS A 62 6.04 -11.46 6.17
C HIS A 62 4.60 -11.06 6.55
N LEU A 63 4.22 -9.79 6.36
CA LEU A 63 2.83 -9.38 6.54
C LEU A 63 1.98 -9.92 5.38
N ILE A 64 1.10 -10.87 5.69
CA ILE A 64 0.23 -11.48 4.70
C ILE A 64 -0.98 -10.57 4.45
N ILE A 65 -1.12 -10.14 3.20
CA ILE A 65 -2.30 -9.41 2.72
C ILE A 65 -3.25 -10.40 2.05
N ASP A 66 -4.26 -10.83 2.80
CA ASP A 66 -5.22 -11.83 2.31
C ASP A 66 -6.25 -11.26 1.31
N ASP A 67 -6.97 -12.18 0.68
CA ASP A 67 -7.97 -11.87 -0.34
C ASP A 67 -9.14 -11.02 0.20
N GLU A 68 -9.47 -11.17 1.49
CA GLU A 68 -10.56 -10.40 2.12
C GLU A 68 -10.14 -8.94 2.29
N LEU A 69 -8.93 -8.70 2.80
CA LEU A 69 -8.34 -7.38 2.93
C LEU A 69 -8.21 -6.71 1.56
N ILE A 70 -7.68 -7.40 0.55
CA ILE A 70 -7.59 -6.89 -0.82
C ILE A 70 -8.97 -6.50 -1.36
N ALA A 71 -9.98 -7.35 -1.19
CA ALA A 71 -11.33 -7.06 -1.66
C ALA A 71 -11.95 -5.86 -0.93
N GLY A 72 -11.66 -5.70 0.37
CA GLY A 72 -12.06 -4.53 1.15
C GLY A 72 -11.42 -3.25 0.62
N LEU A 73 -10.08 -3.25 0.44
CA LEU A 73 -9.35 -2.11 -0.09
C LEU A 73 -9.83 -1.75 -1.51
N ALA A 74 -10.03 -2.74 -2.38
CA ALA A 74 -10.52 -2.55 -3.74
C ALA A 74 -11.87 -1.82 -3.76
N ARG A 75 -12.81 -2.22 -2.88
CA ARG A 75 -14.08 -1.51 -2.69
C ARG A 75 -13.88 -0.09 -2.18
N ALA A 76 -13.01 0.11 -1.20
CA ALA A 76 -12.79 1.41 -0.57
C ALA A 76 -12.20 2.44 -1.54
N PHE A 77 -11.24 2.04 -2.38
CA PHE A 77 -10.52 2.92 -3.31
C PHE A 77 -11.08 2.92 -4.73
N GLY A 78 -12.03 2.02 -5.05
CA GLY A 78 -12.64 1.95 -6.38
C GLY A 78 -11.70 1.40 -7.45
N VAL A 79 -10.79 0.50 -7.08
CA VAL A 79 -9.81 -0.14 -7.98
C VAL A 79 -10.01 -1.65 -8.03
N SER A 80 -9.32 -2.34 -8.94
CA SER A 80 -9.43 -3.80 -9.03
C SER A 80 -8.63 -4.51 -7.92
N ASN A 81 -9.07 -5.71 -7.53
CA ASN A 81 -8.30 -6.58 -6.63
C ASN A 81 -6.90 -6.88 -7.19
N GLU A 82 -6.82 -7.07 -8.50
CA GLU A 82 -5.58 -7.39 -9.22
C GLU A 82 -4.57 -6.24 -9.14
N PHE A 83 -5.04 -4.99 -9.17
CA PHE A 83 -4.17 -3.82 -9.01
C PHE A 83 -3.39 -3.89 -7.69
N PHE A 84 -4.07 -4.15 -6.57
CA PHE A 84 -3.43 -4.26 -5.27
C PHE A 84 -2.51 -5.48 -5.13
N ARG A 85 -2.92 -6.63 -5.69
CA ARG A 85 -2.07 -7.82 -5.74
C ARG A 85 -0.77 -7.53 -6.48
N ASN A 86 -0.87 -6.94 -7.67
CA ASN A 86 0.29 -6.65 -8.50
C ASN A 86 1.21 -5.64 -7.82
N LEU A 87 0.67 -4.59 -7.21
CA LEU A 87 1.47 -3.59 -6.50
C LEU A 87 2.24 -4.22 -5.33
N HIS A 88 1.57 -5.02 -4.50
CA HIS A 88 2.22 -5.70 -3.39
C HIS A 88 3.24 -6.74 -3.85
N GLN A 89 2.92 -7.53 -4.89
CA GLN A 89 3.82 -8.53 -5.45
C GLN A 89 5.09 -7.91 -6.04
N ILE A 90 4.97 -6.80 -6.77
CA ILE A 90 6.14 -6.07 -7.29
C ILE A 90 7.05 -5.62 -6.14
N TRP A 91 6.49 -5.14 -5.03
CA TRP A 91 7.27 -4.79 -3.85
C TRP A 91 7.97 -5.99 -3.20
N LEU A 92 7.27 -7.13 -3.07
CA LEU A 92 7.85 -8.37 -2.55
C LEU A 92 9.01 -8.87 -3.44
N ASP A 93 8.82 -8.87 -4.76
CA ASP A 93 9.77 -9.41 -5.73
C ASP A 93 11.06 -8.58 -5.88
N ASN A 94 11.07 -7.33 -5.40
CA ASN A 94 12.16 -6.38 -5.65
C ASN A 94 12.78 -5.80 -4.37
N PRO A 95 13.30 -6.62 -3.42
CA PRO A 95 13.82 -6.15 -2.14
C PRO A 95 14.95 -5.12 -2.28
N ALA A 96 15.81 -5.25 -3.30
CA ALA A 96 16.93 -4.34 -3.53
C ALA A 96 16.53 -2.95 -4.04
N ALA A 97 15.29 -2.78 -4.51
CA ALA A 97 14.77 -1.51 -5.04
C ALA A 97 13.68 -0.88 -4.14
N ARG A 98 13.44 -1.45 -2.96
CA ARG A 98 12.41 -0.96 -2.03
C ARG A 98 12.80 0.40 -1.46
N VAL A 99 11.86 1.32 -1.48
CA VAL A 99 11.99 2.61 -0.80
C VAL A 99 11.44 2.50 0.63
N ALA A 100 12.13 3.13 1.58
CA ALA A 100 11.63 3.26 2.94
C ALA A 100 10.48 4.26 2.98
N PHE A 101 9.33 3.84 3.52
CA PHE A 101 8.18 4.70 3.71
C PHE A 101 7.89 4.86 5.20
N ARG A 102 7.29 5.98 5.59
CA ARG A 102 6.69 6.15 6.92
C ARG A 102 5.34 6.80 6.76
N CYS A 103 4.30 6.13 7.25
CA CYS A 103 2.95 6.65 7.19
C CYS A 103 2.82 7.95 8.01
N PRO A 104 2.17 9.00 7.47
CA PRO A 104 1.83 10.21 8.23
C PRO A 104 0.94 9.88 9.44
N GLU A 105 1.31 10.40 10.62
CA GLU A 105 0.60 10.14 11.89
C GLU A 105 -0.88 10.58 11.84
N GLY A 106 -1.20 11.61 11.05
CA GLY A 106 -2.56 12.13 10.90
C GLY A 106 -3.56 11.15 10.29
N LEU A 107 -3.11 10.06 9.65
CA LEU A 107 -3.98 9.06 9.04
C LEU A 107 -4.53 8.04 10.06
N PHE A 108 -3.90 7.90 11.22
CA PHE A 108 -4.27 6.92 12.25
C PHE A 108 -5.36 7.40 13.22
N HIS A 109 -5.73 8.69 13.19
CA HIS A 109 -6.65 9.29 14.16
C HIS A 109 -7.95 9.75 13.49
N ASP A 110 -9.06 9.66 14.24
CA ASP A 110 -10.33 10.35 13.95
C ASP A 110 -10.45 11.65 14.75
#